data_AF-A0A2A4VJM4-F1
#
_entry.id   AF-A0A2A4VJM4-F1
#
_cell.length_a   1.000
_cell.length_b   1.000
_cell.length_c   1.000
_cell.angle_alpha   90.00
_cell.angle_beta   90.00
_cell.angle_gamma   90.00
#
_symmetry.space_group_name_H-M   'P 1'
#
loop_
_entity.id
_entity.type
_entity.pdbx_description
1 polymer ?
#
loop_
_entity_poly.entity_id
_entity_poly.type
_entity_poly.pdbx_seq_one_letter_code
_entity_poly.pdbx_strand_id
1 'polypeptide(L)'
;MVNTVRVDVVSAEEEIFSGDAEFIVAPASAGEVGVFPHHAPMITTIKPGALRIKLPDTAEETLIFISGGMLEVQPGLVTVLADTAIRGADLDEAKAIAVCASADFGIPVFDLDSLDLEMAATKLVGEKLIRKHHSLPLYKRGQRLYVAVSDPTNFQGLDEIKFNVGLSTEAILVEED
;
A
#
# COMPACT_ATOMS: atom_id res chain seq x y z
N MET A 1 -21.27 -21.08 22.68
CA MET A 1 -20.64 -19.79 23.00
C MET A 1 -19.51 -19.62 22.02
N VAL A 2 -19.56 -18.58 21.19
CA VAL A 2 -18.43 -18.22 20.34
C VAL A 2 -17.42 -17.56 21.28
N ASN A 3 -16.24 -18.14 21.42
CA ASN A 3 -15.17 -17.47 22.17
C ASN A 3 -14.66 -16.35 21.27
N THR A 4 -14.72 -15.12 21.76
CA THR A 4 -14.22 -13.93 21.07
C THR A 4 -13.04 -13.33 21.84
N VAL A 5 -12.24 -12.54 21.15
CA VAL A 5 -11.16 -11.72 21.71
C VAL A 5 -11.38 -10.28 21.27
N ARG A 6 -11.17 -9.33 22.18
CA ARG A 6 -11.22 -7.92 21.81
C ARG A 6 -9.96 -7.56 21.04
N VAL A 7 -10.11 -6.94 19.88
CA VAL A 7 -9.02 -6.50 19.02
C VAL A 7 -9.12 -5.00 18.81
N ASP A 8 -8.08 -4.30 19.24
CA ASP A 8 -7.93 -2.86 19.06
C ASP A 8 -6.72 -2.62 18.13
N VAL A 9 -6.95 -1.96 16.99
CA VAL A 9 -5.92 -1.54 16.04
C VAL A 9 -5.86 -0.02 16.08
N VAL A 10 -4.72 0.50 16.53
CA VAL A 10 -4.49 1.93 16.76
C VAL A 10 -3.26 2.38 16.01
N SER A 11 -3.30 3.58 15.44
CA SER A 11 -2.13 4.28 14.92
C SER A 11 -1.72 5.44 15.81
N ALA A 12 -0.63 6.11 15.44
CA ALA A 12 -0.20 7.33 16.11
C ALA A 12 -1.21 8.49 15.98
N GLU A 13 -2.08 8.44 14.98
CA GLU A 13 -2.99 9.53 14.61
C GLU A 13 -4.44 9.23 14.99
N GLU A 14 -4.89 7.97 14.87
CA GLU A 14 -6.29 7.60 15.13
C GLU A 14 -6.50 6.12 15.48
N GLU A 15 -7.70 5.79 15.98
CA GLU A 15 -8.14 4.41 16.19
C GLU A 15 -8.74 3.87 14.88
N ILE A 16 -8.11 2.82 14.35
CA ILE A 16 -8.42 2.30 13.03
C ILE A 16 -9.41 1.15 13.12
N PHE A 17 -9.41 0.37 14.19
CA PHE A 17 -10.42 -0.66 14.42
C PHE A 17 -10.53 -0.96 15.91
N SER A 18 -11.74 -1.13 16.42
CA SER A 18 -11.99 -1.62 17.77
C SER A 18 -13.23 -2.50 17.73
N GLY A 19 -13.09 -3.77 18.11
CA GLY A 19 -14.21 -4.71 18.08
C GLY A 19 -13.84 -6.09 18.59
N ASP A 20 -14.87 -6.93 18.78
CA ASP A 20 -14.68 -8.34 19.10
C ASP A 20 -14.42 -9.14 17.83
N ALA A 21 -13.45 -10.06 17.88
CA ALA A 21 -13.07 -10.95 16.79
C ALA A 21 -13.04 -12.42 17.25
N GLU A 22 -13.31 -13.35 16.33
CA GLU A 22 -13.08 -14.79 16.57
C GLU A 22 -11.59 -15.11 16.61
N PHE A 23 -10.81 -14.51 15.70
CA PHE A 23 -9.35 -14.56 15.71
C PHE A 23 -8.79 -13.42 14.86
N ILE A 24 -7.50 -13.14 15.07
CA ILE A 24 -6.71 -12.22 14.25
C ILE A 24 -5.45 -12.92 13.75
N VAL A 25 -5.08 -12.68 12.49
CA VAL A 25 -3.78 -13.07 11.93
C VAL A 25 -2.98 -11.81 11.65
N ALA A 26 -1.73 -11.80 12.11
CA ALA A 26 -0.80 -10.69 11.93
C ALA A 26 0.56 -11.16 11.39
N PRO A 27 1.23 -10.37 10.53
CA PRO A 27 2.56 -10.69 10.02
C PRO A 27 3.65 -10.33 11.05
N ALA A 28 3.85 -11.17 12.06
CA ALA A 28 4.90 -10.95 13.05
C ALA A 28 6.32 -11.08 12.44
N SER A 29 7.31 -10.58 13.17
CA SER A 29 8.71 -10.57 12.70
C SER A 29 9.27 -11.97 12.44
N ALA A 30 8.81 -12.97 13.21
CA ALA A 30 9.20 -14.37 13.08
C ALA A 30 8.33 -15.18 12.10
N GLY A 31 7.36 -14.55 11.41
CA GLY A 31 6.39 -15.21 10.54
C GLY A 31 4.96 -14.77 10.86
N GLU A 32 3.97 -15.40 10.23
CA GLU A 32 2.57 -15.12 10.54
C GLU A 32 2.19 -15.68 11.91
N VAL A 33 1.49 -14.87 12.72
CA VAL A 33 0.95 -15.27 14.02
C VAL A 33 -0.57 -15.19 13.98
N GLY A 34 -1.23 -16.28 14.35
CA GLY A 34 -2.67 -16.33 14.57
C GLY A 34 -2.99 -16.26 16.05
N VAL A 35 -3.70 -15.23 16.48
CA VAL A 35 -4.11 -15.02 17.87
C VAL A 35 -5.57 -15.41 18.02
N PHE A 36 -5.79 -16.46 18.79
CA PHE A 36 -7.11 -16.96 19.16
C PHE A 36 -7.52 -16.45 20.55
N PRO A 37 -8.80 -16.59 20.95
CA PRO A 37 -9.22 -16.27 22.30
C PRO A 37 -8.42 -17.09 23.31
N HIS A 38 -8.01 -16.47 24.41
CA HIS A 38 -7.19 -17.09 25.46
C HIS A 38 -5.75 -17.46 25.02
N HIS A 39 -5.22 -16.80 23.99
CA HIS A 39 -3.83 -16.95 23.59
C HIS A 39 -2.86 -16.57 24.73
N ALA A 40 -1.67 -17.18 24.74
CA ALA A 40 -0.63 -16.84 25.68
C ALA A 40 -0.20 -15.36 25.51
N PRO A 41 -0.01 -14.61 26.61
CA PRO A 41 0.45 -13.23 26.52
C PRO A 41 1.81 -13.13 25.83
N MET A 42 1.92 -12.20 24.89
CA MET A 42 3.15 -11.99 24.12
C MET A 42 3.24 -10.57 23.57
N ILE A 43 4.46 -10.10 23.32
CA ILE A 43 4.74 -8.85 22.63
C ILE A 43 5.70 -9.16 21.50
N THR A 44 5.40 -8.70 20.29
CA THR A 44 6.26 -8.89 19.12
C THR A 44 6.13 -7.74 18.14
N THR A 45 7.17 -7.48 17.37
CA THR A 45 7.12 -6.49 16.28
C THR A 45 6.44 -7.08 15.05
N ILE A 46 5.68 -6.26 14.35
CA ILE A 46 4.93 -6.63 13.15
C ILE A 46 5.64 -6.06 11.93
N LYS A 47 5.76 -6.88 10.88
CA LYS A 47 6.27 -6.47 9.57
C LYS A 47 5.17 -5.79 8.75
N PRO A 48 5.52 -5.00 7.73
CA PRO A 48 4.53 -4.53 6.76
C PRO A 48 3.74 -5.70 6.17
N GLY A 49 2.41 -5.57 6.08
CA GLY A 49 1.55 -6.61 5.52
C GLY A 49 0.08 -6.45 5.90
N ALA A 50 -0.73 -7.46 5.57
CA ALA A 50 -2.16 -7.46 5.85
C ALA A 50 -2.47 -8.17 7.17
N LEU A 51 -3.17 -7.47 8.07
CA LEU A 51 -3.88 -8.06 9.20
C LEU A 51 -5.20 -8.63 8.70
N ARG A 52 -5.53 -9.83 9.17
CA ARG A 52 -6.80 -10.49 8.87
C ARG A 52 -7.58 -10.65 10.16
N ILE A 53 -8.72 -10.00 10.27
CA ILE A 53 -9.57 -10.04 11.45
C ILE A 53 -10.88 -10.72 11.06
N LYS A 54 -11.20 -11.81 11.75
CA LYS A 54 -12.49 -12.48 11.54
C LYS A 54 -13.49 -12.03 12.60
N LEU A 55 -14.56 -11.38 12.17
CA LEU A 55 -15.64 -10.94 13.06
C LEU A 55 -16.54 -12.13 13.47
N PRO A 56 -17.12 -12.11 14.68
CA PRO A 56 -18.11 -13.10 15.08
C PRO A 56 -19.36 -12.99 14.20
N ASP A 57 -20.00 -14.14 13.94
CA ASP A 57 -21.28 -14.25 13.22
C ASP A 57 -21.28 -13.75 11.76
N THR A 58 -20.11 -13.45 11.18
CA THR A 58 -19.96 -13.07 9.76
C THR A 58 -18.90 -13.95 9.09
N ALA A 59 -19.15 -14.38 7.86
CA ALA A 59 -18.16 -15.16 7.08
C ALA A 59 -17.06 -14.28 6.45
N GLU A 60 -17.22 -12.96 6.48
CA GLU A 60 -16.32 -11.99 5.89
C GLU A 60 -15.12 -11.72 6.81
N GLU A 61 -13.92 -11.76 6.23
CA GLU A 61 -12.69 -11.38 6.89
C GLU A 61 -12.42 -9.90 6.62
N THR A 62 -12.21 -9.11 7.67
CA THR A 62 -11.76 -7.74 7.54
C THR A 62 -10.26 -7.72 7.34
N LEU A 63 -9.82 -7.18 6.20
CA LEU A 63 -8.41 -6.97 5.89
C LEU A 63 -8.00 -5.54 6.30
N ILE A 64 -6.87 -5.41 7.00
CA ILE A 64 -6.29 -4.10 7.34
C ILE A 64 -4.82 -4.14 6.97
N PHE A 65 -4.38 -3.24 6.09
CA PHE A 65 -2.98 -3.16 5.69
C PHE A 65 -2.24 -2.25 6.65
N ILE A 66 -1.10 -2.72 7.15
CA ILE A 66 -0.22 -2.00 8.06
C ILE A 66 1.17 -1.86 7.44
N SER A 67 1.78 -0.69 7.62
CA SER A 67 3.19 -0.45 7.25
C SER A 67 4.18 -1.08 8.22
N GLY A 68 3.71 -1.55 9.38
CA GLY A 68 4.52 -2.16 10.44
C GLY A 68 4.10 -1.64 11.81
N GLY A 69 4.76 -2.15 12.85
CA GLY A 69 4.54 -1.69 14.22
C GLY A 69 4.74 -2.77 15.28
N MET A 70 3.86 -2.84 16.26
CA MET A 70 3.95 -3.77 17.39
C MET A 70 2.61 -4.43 17.72
N LEU A 71 2.65 -5.74 17.97
CA LEU A 71 1.53 -6.56 18.44
C LEU A 71 1.74 -6.84 19.92
N GLU A 72 0.72 -6.51 20.70
CA GLU A 72 0.61 -6.87 22.10
C GLU A 72 -0.60 -7.78 22.31
N VAL A 73 -0.37 -8.92 22.95
CA VAL A 73 -1.40 -9.89 23.31
C VAL A 73 -1.45 -9.97 24.82
N GLN A 74 -2.58 -9.58 25.40
CA GLN A 74 -2.90 -9.72 26.82
C GLN A 74 -4.05 -10.73 27.01
N PRO A 75 -4.30 -11.20 28.25
CA PRO A 75 -5.45 -12.06 28.52
C PRO A 75 -6.79 -11.38 28.17
N GLY A 76 -7.36 -11.72 27.02
CA GLY A 76 -8.66 -11.22 26.56
C GLY A 76 -8.63 -9.93 25.73
N LEU A 77 -7.45 -9.35 25.50
CA LEU A 77 -7.27 -8.14 24.69
C LEU A 77 -6.05 -8.29 23.78
N VAL A 78 -6.21 -7.96 22.51
CA VAL A 78 -5.13 -7.86 21.53
C VAL A 78 -5.07 -6.42 21.04
N THR A 79 -3.89 -5.83 21.12
CA THR A 79 -3.65 -4.47 20.68
C THR A 79 -2.59 -4.48 19.58
N VAL A 80 -2.92 -3.87 18.45
CA VAL A 80 -2.00 -3.65 17.34
C VAL A 80 -1.71 -2.16 17.26
N LEU A 81 -0.46 -1.81 17.55
CA LEU A 81 0.09 -0.46 17.38
C LEU A 81 0.74 -0.41 16.00
N ALA A 82 0.11 0.26 15.04
CA ALA A 82 0.64 0.41 13.69
C ALA A 82 1.15 1.83 13.44
N ASP A 83 2.25 1.98 12.68
CA ASP A 83 2.73 3.32 12.29
C ASP A 83 1.77 3.98 11.29
N THR A 84 1.23 3.18 10.38
CA THR A 84 0.14 3.54 9.46
C THR A 84 -0.72 2.30 9.27
N ALA A 85 -2.04 2.42 9.34
CA ALA A 85 -2.93 1.37 8.88
C ALA A 85 -4.07 1.91 8.03
N ILE A 86 -4.51 1.12 7.06
CA ILE A 86 -5.59 1.47 6.15
C ILE A 86 -6.52 0.27 6.06
N ARG A 87 -7.83 0.49 6.23
CA ARG A 87 -8.84 -0.56 6.13
C ARG A 87 -8.97 -1.01 4.67
N GLY A 88 -9.03 -2.32 4.45
CA GLY A 88 -9.18 -2.93 3.12
C GLY A 88 -10.47 -2.52 2.40
N ALA A 89 -11.50 -2.05 3.12
CA ALA A 89 -12.73 -1.54 2.51
C ALA A 89 -12.59 -0.10 1.95
N ASP A 90 -11.59 0.66 2.42
CA ASP A 90 -11.26 2.01 1.96
C ASP A 90 -10.01 2.01 1.05
N LEU A 91 -9.55 0.81 0.66
CA LEU A 91 -8.31 0.59 -0.06
C LEU A 91 -8.63 0.27 -1.52
N ASP A 92 -8.46 1.26 -2.39
CA ASP A 92 -8.31 0.98 -3.82
C ASP A 92 -7.11 0.04 -3.98
N GLU A 93 -7.35 -1.15 -4.52
CA GLU A 93 -6.36 -2.24 -4.62
C GLU A 93 -5.05 -1.78 -5.28
N ALA A 94 -5.11 -0.76 -6.14
CA ALA A 94 -3.98 -0.14 -6.82
C ALA A 94 -3.03 0.58 -5.84
N LYS A 95 -3.56 1.29 -4.84
CA LYS A 95 -2.80 2.08 -3.87
C LYS A 95 -2.03 1.21 -2.88
N ALA A 96 -2.60 0.06 -2.53
CA ALA A 96 -1.90 -0.96 -1.73
C ALA A 96 -0.62 -1.44 -2.43
N ILE A 97 -0.73 -1.72 -3.73
CA ILE A 97 0.34 -2.30 -4.52
C ILE A 97 1.45 -1.27 -4.70
N ALA A 98 1.11 0.00 -4.97
CA ALA A 98 2.08 1.08 -5.10
C ALA A 98 2.85 1.35 -3.79
N VAL A 99 2.18 1.33 -2.64
CA VAL A 99 2.81 1.53 -1.32
C VAL A 99 3.70 0.35 -0.93
N CYS A 100 3.24 -0.89 -1.14
CA CYS A 100 4.06 -2.07 -0.89
C CYS A 100 5.28 -2.11 -1.82
N ALA A 101 5.11 -1.83 -3.12
CA ALA A 101 6.21 -1.76 -4.08
C ALA A 101 7.19 -0.62 -3.74
N SER A 102 6.69 0.52 -3.28
CA SER A 102 7.53 1.63 -2.82
C SER A 102 8.40 1.26 -1.62
N ALA A 103 7.82 0.59 -0.64
CA ALA A 103 8.54 0.14 0.56
C ALA A 103 9.61 -0.91 0.23
N ASP A 104 9.31 -1.83 -0.69
CA ASP A 104 10.25 -2.89 -1.10
C ASP A 104 11.37 -2.38 -2.02
N PHE A 105 11.07 -1.43 -2.90
CA PHE A 105 12.02 -0.94 -3.92
C PHE A 105 12.64 0.43 -3.61
N GLY A 106 12.22 1.10 -2.53
CA GLY A 106 12.75 2.41 -2.12
C GLY A 106 12.37 3.56 -3.08
N ILE A 107 11.30 3.38 -3.84
CA ILE A 107 10.82 4.35 -4.85
C ILE A 107 9.67 5.14 -4.22
N PRO A 108 9.68 6.49 -4.17
CA PRO A 108 8.61 7.25 -3.52
C PRO A 108 7.27 7.09 -4.28
N VAL A 109 6.20 6.76 -3.55
CA VAL A 109 4.82 6.83 -4.09
C VAL A 109 4.41 8.30 -4.23
N PHE A 110 3.76 8.64 -5.34
CA PHE A 110 3.17 9.95 -5.56
C PHE A 110 1.67 9.80 -5.80
N ASP A 111 0.86 10.50 -5.01
CA ASP A 111 -0.60 10.44 -5.07
C ASP A 111 -1.10 11.32 -6.23
N LEU A 112 -1.73 10.71 -7.25
CA LEU A 112 -2.16 11.43 -8.45
C LEU A 112 -3.30 12.43 -8.19
N ASP A 113 -4.07 12.27 -7.12
CA ASP A 113 -5.14 13.19 -6.75
C ASP A 113 -4.64 14.58 -6.30
N SER A 114 -3.35 14.68 -5.97
CA SER A 114 -2.70 15.94 -5.58
C SER A 114 -2.01 16.66 -6.75
N LEU A 115 -2.04 16.09 -7.96
CA LEU A 115 -1.45 16.69 -9.15
C LEU A 115 -2.45 17.63 -9.83
N ASP A 116 -2.14 18.92 -9.84
CA ASP A 116 -2.74 19.87 -10.78
C ASP A 116 -2.35 19.45 -12.21
N LEU A 117 -3.25 18.71 -12.87
CA LEU A 117 -3.17 18.23 -14.26
C LEU A 117 -2.92 19.34 -15.29
N GLU A 118 -3.08 20.62 -14.92
CA GLU A 118 -2.76 21.77 -15.78
C GLU A 118 -1.26 21.89 -16.11
N MET A 119 -0.38 21.31 -15.28
CA MET A 119 1.08 21.30 -15.52
C MET A 119 1.58 20.04 -16.25
N ALA A 120 0.70 19.08 -16.57
CA ALA A 120 1.07 17.87 -17.27
C ALA A 120 1.65 18.20 -18.66
N ALA A 121 2.84 17.67 -18.93
CA ALA A 121 3.57 17.91 -20.18
C ALA A 121 2.98 17.15 -21.39
N THR A 122 1.66 17.00 -21.45
CA THR A 122 0.91 16.25 -22.47
C THR A 122 1.14 16.76 -23.90
N LYS A 123 1.60 18.01 -24.05
CA LYS A 123 1.95 18.59 -25.36
C LYS A 123 3.29 18.09 -25.93
N LEU A 124 4.14 17.44 -25.13
CA LEU A 124 5.51 17.05 -25.52
C LEU A 124 5.64 15.60 -25.98
N VAL A 125 4.70 14.71 -25.61
CA VAL A 125 4.70 13.31 -26.04
C VAL A 125 3.45 13.07 -26.87
N GLY A 126 3.61 12.55 -28.09
CA GLY A 126 2.47 12.26 -28.95
C GLY A 126 1.57 11.18 -28.34
N GLU A 127 0.25 11.39 -28.39
CA GLU A 127 -0.79 10.46 -27.88
C GLU A 127 -0.57 8.99 -28.29
N LYS A 128 0.06 8.75 -29.44
CA LYS A 128 0.37 7.41 -29.95
C LYS A 128 1.36 6.64 -29.06
N LEU A 129 2.33 7.32 -28.43
CA LEU A 129 3.28 6.65 -27.54
C LEU A 129 2.67 6.42 -26.16
N ILE A 130 1.85 7.37 -25.68
CA ILE A 130 1.13 7.26 -24.39
C ILE A 130 0.25 6.01 -24.38
N ARG A 131 -0.54 5.80 -25.45
CA ARG A 131 -1.42 4.62 -25.58
C ARG A 131 -0.71 3.31 -25.88
N LYS A 132 0.47 3.36 -26.54
CA LYS A 132 1.20 2.14 -26.92
C LYS A 132 1.96 1.55 -25.73
N HIS A 133 2.46 2.40 -24.84
CA HIS A 133 3.34 2.01 -23.74
C HIS A 133 2.76 2.32 -22.37
N HIS A 134 1.47 2.64 -22.28
CA HIS A 134 0.77 2.95 -21.02
C HIS A 134 1.59 3.88 -20.11
N SER A 135 2.09 4.97 -20.70
CA SER A 135 3.04 5.87 -20.03
C SER A 135 2.64 7.33 -20.20
N LEU A 136 2.55 8.04 -19.08
CA LEU A 136 2.06 9.42 -19.03
C LEU A 136 3.20 10.37 -18.62
N PRO A 137 3.60 11.35 -19.45
CA PRO A 137 4.61 12.33 -19.04
C PRO A 137 4.03 13.25 -17.96
N LEU A 138 4.56 13.19 -16.74
CA LEU A 138 4.09 14.00 -15.62
C LEU A 138 4.59 15.43 -15.75
N TYR A 139 5.91 15.64 -15.66
CA TYR A 139 6.49 16.98 -15.75
C TYR A 139 7.93 16.96 -16.30
N LYS A 140 8.34 18.09 -16.87
CA LYS A 140 9.71 18.31 -17.39
C LYS A 140 10.45 19.27 -16.46
N ARG A 141 11.60 18.85 -15.94
CA ARG A 141 12.51 19.72 -15.17
C ARG A 141 13.87 19.77 -15.88
N GLY A 142 14.14 20.88 -16.59
CA GLY A 142 15.38 21.06 -17.35
C GLY A 142 15.52 20.06 -18.50
N GLN A 143 16.57 19.22 -18.46
CA GLN A 143 16.84 18.16 -19.45
C GLN A 143 16.24 16.79 -19.06
N ARG A 144 15.52 16.73 -17.93
CA ARG A 144 14.91 15.49 -17.43
C ARG A 144 13.40 15.52 -17.61
N LEU A 145 12.86 14.41 -18.10
CA LEU A 145 11.44 14.17 -18.28
C LEU A 145 11.01 13.05 -17.34
N TYR A 146 10.07 13.35 -16.45
CA TYR A 146 9.50 12.36 -15.55
C TYR A 146 8.31 11.70 -16.24
N VAL A 147 8.39 10.39 -16.41
CA VAL A 147 7.40 9.59 -17.12
C VAL A 147 6.76 8.63 -16.12
N ALA A 148 5.45 8.77 -15.93
CA ALA A 148 4.62 7.77 -15.28
C ALA A 148 4.65 6.49 -16.12
N VAL A 149 5.01 5.37 -15.53
CA VAL A 149 5.00 4.05 -16.18
C VAL A 149 4.26 3.08 -15.27
N SER A 150 3.32 2.30 -15.80
CA SER A 150 2.59 1.28 -15.04
C SER A 150 3.40 0.00 -14.80
N ASP A 151 4.31 -0.33 -15.72
CA ASP A 151 5.19 -1.50 -15.62
C ASP A 151 6.68 -1.10 -15.59
N PRO A 152 7.35 -1.17 -14.42
CA PRO A 152 8.75 -0.74 -14.27
C PRO A 152 9.74 -1.62 -15.04
N THR A 153 9.28 -2.78 -15.53
CA THR A 153 10.06 -3.71 -16.36
C THR A 153 10.12 -3.28 -17.82
N ASN A 154 9.28 -2.32 -18.25
CA ASN A 154 9.19 -1.87 -19.62
C ASN A 154 10.26 -0.83 -19.99
N PHE A 155 11.52 -1.25 -19.98
CA PHE A 155 12.67 -0.43 -20.39
C PHE A 155 12.57 0.04 -21.86
N GLN A 156 11.90 -0.74 -22.72
CA GLN A 156 11.73 -0.41 -24.14
C GLN A 156 10.87 0.83 -24.36
N GLY A 157 9.80 1.02 -23.57
CA GLY A 157 8.94 2.20 -23.63
C GLY A 157 9.68 3.48 -23.26
N LEU A 158 10.52 3.42 -22.22
CA LEU A 158 11.32 4.56 -21.75
C LEU A 158 12.39 4.98 -22.77
N ASP A 159 13.03 4.02 -23.42
CA ASP A 159 14.04 4.28 -24.45
C ASP A 159 13.43 4.87 -25.74
N GLU A 160 12.26 4.40 -26.16
CA GLU A 160 11.53 4.99 -27.31
C GLU A 160 11.11 6.45 -27.02
N ILE A 161 10.64 6.74 -25.80
CA ILE A 161 10.26 8.11 -25.39
C ILE A 161 11.48 9.02 -25.30
N LYS A 162 12.59 8.53 -24.76
CA LYS A 162 13.88 9.24 -24.71
C LYS A 162 14.38 9.58 -26.12
N PHE A 163 14.30 8.63 -27.05
CA PHE A 163 14.75 8.81 -28.43
C PHE A 163 13.91 9.84 -29.18
N ASN A 164 12.59 9.87 -28.96
CA ASN A 164 11.69 10.78 -29.65
C ASN A 164 11.77 12.22 -29.10
N VAL A 165 11.90 12.38 -27.77
CA VAL A 165 11.86 13.70 -27.11
C VAL A 165 13.27 14.31 -26.93
N GLY A 166 14.34 13.51 -27.01
CA GLY A 166 15.72 13.99 -26.86
C GLY A 166 16.07 14.45 -25.43
N LEU A 167 15.31 14.01 -24.43
CA LEU A 167 15.46 14.32 -23.00
C LEU A 167 15.77 13.04 -22.21
N SER A 168 16.48 13.16 -21.09
CA SER A 168 16.72 12.03 -20.18
C SER A 168 15.43 11.67 -19.46
N THR A 169 14.95 10.43 -19.61
CA THR A 169 13.72 9.94 -18.98
C THR A 169 14.02 9.35 -17.61
N GLU A 170 13.26 9.76 -16.59
CA GLU A 170 13.22 9.11 -15.27
C GLU A 170 11.82 8.51 -15.10
N ALA A 171 11.76 7.22 -14.76
CA ALA A 171 10.51 6.51 -14.56
C ALA A 171 9.96 6.79 -13.16
N ILE A 172 8.69 7.15 -13.08
CA ILE A 172 7.91 7.20 -11.85
C ILE A 172 6.85 6.12 -12.00
N LEU A 173 6.79 5.19 -11.04
CA LEU A 173 5.75 4.15 -11.04
C LEU A 173 4.42 4.80 -10.74
N VAL A 174 3.42 4.54 -11.58
CA VAL A 174 2.06 5.11 -11.46
C VAL A 174 1.05 4.01 -11.68
N GLU A 175 -0.05 4.09 -10.92
CA GLU A 175 -1.17 3.14 -11.01
C GLU A 175 -1.87 3.22 -12.37
N GLU A 176 -2.35 2.07 -12.84
CA GLU A 176 -3.11 1.93 -14.08
C GLU A 176 -4.57 1.71 -13.72
N ASP A 177 -5.41 2.74 -13.92
CA ASP A 177 -6.88 2.68 -13.86
C ASP A 177 -7.48 2.19 -15.20
#